data_AF-A0A8T4FGX1-F1
#
_entry.id   AF-A0A8T4FGX1-F1
#
_cell.length_a   1.000
_cell.length_b   1.000
_cell.length_c   1.000
_cell.angle_alpha   90.00
_cell.angle_beta   90.00
_cell.angle_gamma   90.00
#
_symmetry.space_group_name_H-M   'P 1'
#
loop_
_entity.id
_entity.type
_entity.pdbx_description
1 polymer ?
#
loop_
_entity_poly.entity_id
_entity_poly.type
_entity_poly.pdbx_seq_one_letter_code
_entity_poly.pdbx_strand_id
1 'polypeptide(L)'
;PSTAAFFISGCGTRLNHTSVSKAFARVLKTAAITPAITPAITAPAGTGKPRLYDLRHTFAVTTMANWYAAGADVAHLLPALSTYLGHISPATTYWYLHACPELMTEAAKRLEDSWKEPS
;
A
#
# COMPACT_ATOMS: atom_id res chain seq x y z
N PRO A 1 -26.71 -19.38 -6.39
CA PRO A 1 -26.20 -17.99 -6.20
C PRO A 1 -26.95 -17.07 -7.17
N SER A 2 -27.35 -15.85 -6.74
CA SER A 2 -28.16 -14.94 -7.58
C SER A 2 -27.31 -13.98 -8.42
N THR A 3 -25.99 -14.15 -8.44
CA THR A 3 -25.05 -13.33 -9.21
C THR A 3 -23.83 -14.14 -9.65
N ALA A 4 -23.20 -13.73 -10.77
CA ALA A 4 -21.91 -14.25 -11.26
C ALA A 4 -20.69 -13.55 -10.61
N ALA A 5 -20.90 -12.73 -9.58
CA ALA A 5 -19.81 -12.06 -8.88
C ALA A 5 -18.93 -13.07 -8.14
N PHE A 6 -17.60 -12.90 -8.21
CA PHE A 6 -16.64 -13.72 -7.47
C PHE A 6 -16.82 -13.58 -5.95
N PHE A 7 -16.96 -12.34 -5.45
CA PHE A 7 -17.25 -12.07 -4.05
C PHE A 7 -18.75 -11.90 -3.79
N ILE A 8 -19.30 -12.81 -2.99
CA ILE A 8 -20.72 -12.84 -2.62
C ILE A 8 -20.91 -12.61 -1.11
N SER A 9 -22.08 -12.08 -0.75
CA SER A 9 -22.53 -11.98 0.63
C SER A 9 -23.11 -13.31 1.13
N GLY A 10 -23.40 -13.41 2.44
CA GLY A 10 -24.05 -14.59 3.02
C GLY A 10 -25.44 -14.91 2.47
N CYS A 11 -26.11 -13.93 1.82
CA CYS A 11 -27.37 -14.14 1.11
C CYS A 11 -27.20 -14.37 -0.41
N GLY A 12 -25.96 -14.60 -0.89
CA GLY A 12 -25.68 -14.99 -2.27
C GLY A 12 -25.74 -13.85 -3.30
N THR A 13 -25.80 -12.60 -2.85
CA THR A 13 -25.77 -11.38 -3.68
C THR A 13 -24.35 -10.81 -3.77
N ARG A 14 -24.10 -9.89 -4.71
CA ARG A 14 -22.78 -9.23 -4.84
C ARG A 14 -22.41 -8.51 -3.55
N LEU A 15 -21.18 -8.69 -3.09
CA LEU A 15 -20.67 -7.98 -1.92
C LEU A 15 -20.56 -6.47 -2.21
N ASN A 16 -21.19 -5.64 -1.38
CA ASN A 16 -21.16 -4.18 -1.52
C ASN A 16 -20.08 -3.54 -0.64
N HIS A 17 -19.62 -2.36 -1.04
CA HIS A 17 -18.52 -1.64 -0.39
C HIS A 17 -18.78 -1.33 1.11
N THR A 18 -20.03 -1.05 1.48
CA THR A 18 -20.43 -0.78 2.88
C THR A 18 -20.23 -2.00 3.76
N SER A 19 -20.64 -3.18 3.29
CA SER A 19 -20.47 -4.45 4.00
C SER A 19 -18.99 -4.83 4.14
N VAL A 20 -18.19 -4.62 3.08
CA VAL A 20 -16.73 -4.86 3.16
C VAL A 20 -16.08 -3.92 4.18
N SER A 21 -16.42 -2.63 4.16
CA SER A 21 -15.90 -1.65 5.13
C SER A 21 -16.23 -2.03 6.57
N LYS A 22 -17.46 -2.50 6.84
CA LYS A 22 -17.88 -2.98 8.16
C LYS A 22 -17.13 -4.24 8.59
N ALA A 23 -16.96 -5.20 7.68
CA ALA A 23 -16.19 -6.41 7.94
C ALA A 23 -14.72 -6.07 8.23
N PHE A 24 -14.12 -5.17 7.46
CA PHE A 24 -12.75 -4.70 7.67
C PHE A 24 -12.57 -4.02 9.02
N ALA A 25 -13.49 -3.14 9.42
CA ALA A 25 -13.45 -2.53 10.75
C ALA A 25 -13.51 -3.58 11.89
N ARG A 26 -14.27 -4.66 11.69
CA ARG A 26 -14.31 -5.78 12.66
C ARG A 26 -12.97 -6.51 12.71
N VAL A 27 -12.35 -6.79 11.58
CA VAL A 27 -11.01 -7.40 11.51
C VAL A 27 -9.98 -6.52 12.22
N LEU A 28 -9.97 -5.21 11.96
CA LEU A 28 -9.07 -4.27 12.64
C LEU A 28 -9.25 -4.27 14.16
N LYS A 29 -10.50 -4.36 14.64
CA LYS A 29 -10.79 -4.47 16.08
C LYS A 29 -10.26 -5.78 16.66
N THR A 30 -10.49 -6.91 16.00
CA THR A 30 -10.01 -8.23 16.44
C THR A 30 -8.49 -8.32 16.41
N ALA A 31 -7.84 -7.67 15.43
CA ALA A 31 -6.40 -7.60 15.29
C ALA A 31 -5.74 -6.52 16.16
N ALA A 32 -6.51 -5.78 16.98
CA ALA A 32 -6.01 -4.73 17.86
C ALA A 32 -5.27 -3.57 17.16
N ILE A 33 -5.67 -3.22 15.93
CA ILE A 33 -5.03 -2.20 15.06
C ILE A 33 -5.73 -0.82 15.15
N THR A 34 -6.83 -0.72 15.90
CA THR A 34 -7.57 0.54 16.03
C THR A 34 -6.99 1.46 17.13
N PRO A 35 -6.85 2.77 16.87
CA PRO A 35 -6.15 3.73 17.73
C PRO A 35 -6.81 3.99 19.10
N ALA A 36 -7.98 3.41 19.37
CA ALA A 36 -8.75 3.70 20.58
C ALA A 36 -8.63 2.64 21.69
N ILE A 37 -8.07 1.43 21.44
CA ILE A 37 -8.29 0.30 22.38
C ILE A 37 -7.05 -0.56 22.69
N THR A 38 -5.93 -0.50 21.98
CA THR A 38 -4.81 -1.44 22.29
C THR A 38 -3.41 -0.90 21.96
N PRO A 39 -2.40 -1.08 22.84
CA PRO A 39 -1.04 -0.54 22.68
C PRO A 39 -0.14 -1.31 21.69
N ALA A 40 -0.68 -2.27 20.92
CA ALA A 40 0.14 -3.14 20.07
C ALA A 40 0.53 -2.48 18.72
N ILE A 41 -0.38 -1.71 18.11
CA ILE A 41 -0.13 -0.97 16.86
C ILE A 41 -0.90 0.36 16.93
N THR A 42 -0.32 1.38 17.55
CA THR A 42 -0.90 2.72 17.61
C THR A 42 -0.50 3.47 16.35
N ALA A 43 -1.46 3.74 15.46
CA ALA A 43 -1.23 4.68 14.37
C ALA A 43 -0.92 6.07 14.96
N PRO A 44 0.05 6.84 14.41
CA PRO A 44 0.46 8.13 14.96
C PRO A 44 -0.72 9.07 15.22
N ALA A 45 -0.67 9.87 16.29
CA ALA A 45 -1.73 10.83 16.59
C ALA A 45 -2.02 11.72 15.38
N GLY A 46 -3.30 11.82 14.99
CA GLY A 46 -3.74 12.55 13.79
C GLY A 46 -3.88 11.70 12.51
N THR A 47 -3.52 10.42 12.54
CA THR A 47 -3.81 9.51 11.42
C THR A 47 -5.27 9.04 11.45
N GLY A 48 -5.94 9.12 10.31
CA GLY A 48 -7.32 8.66 10.14
C GLY A 48 -7.46 7.15 10.36
N LYS A 49 -8.70 6.66 10.49
CA LYS A 49 -8.97 5.22 10.62
C LYS A 49 -8.42 4.46 9.42
N PRO A 50 -7.75 3.31 9.60
CA PRO A 50 -7.27 2.49 8.49
C PRO A 50 -8.43 2.08 7.57
N ARG A 51 -8.19 2.17 6.26
CA ARG A 51 -9.12 1.87 5.17
C ARG A 51 -8.61 0.68 4.37
N LEU A 52 -9.51 0.01 3.66
CA LEU A 52 -9.13 -1.09 2.75
C LEU A 52 -8.13 -0.65 1.68
N TYR A 53 -8.23 0.61 1.21
CA TYR A 53 -7.28 1.18 0.25
C TYR A 53 -5.85 1.26 0.82
N ASP A 54 -5.71 1.37 2.14
CA ASP A 54 -4.40 1.49 2.77
C ASP A 54 -3.62 0.16 2.64
N LEU A 55 -4.27 -1.00 2.50
CA LEU A 55 -3.60 -2.27 2.17
C LEU A 55 -2.90 -2.22 0.81
N ARG A 56 -3.58 -1.64 -0.20
CA ARG A 56 -3.01 -1.43 -1.53
C ARG A 56 -1.82 -0.48 -1.46
N HIS A 57 -1.95 0.58 -0.65
CA HIS A 57 -0.88 1.54 -0.45
C HIS A 57 0.34 0.89 0.22
N THR A 58 0.14 0.17 1.33
CA THR A 58 1.20 -0.55 2.04
C THR A 58 1.90 -1.56 1.14
N PHE A 59 1.15 -2.35 0.36
CA PHE A 59 1.75 -3.31 -0.58
C PHE A 59 2.68 -2.62 -1.59
N ALA A 60 2.24 -1.51 -2.19
CA ALA A 60 3.05 -0.77 -3.14
C ALA A 60 4.34 -0.23 -2.50
N VAL A 61 4.21 0.42 -1.34
CA VAL A 61 5.34 1.00 -0.58
C VAL A 61 6.33 -0.08 -0.16
N THR A 62 5.87 -1.15 0.48
CA THR A 62 6.74 -2.25 0.92
C THR A 62 7.45 -2.92 -0.25
N THR A 63 6.77 -3.10 -1.38
CA THR A 63 7.40 -3.67 -2.59
C THR A 63 8.54 -2.80 -3.10
N MET A 64 8.30 -1.49 -3.25
CA MET A 64 9.36 -0.57 -3.70
C MET A 64 10.49 -0.48 -2.68
N ALA A 65 10.19 -0.40 -1.38
CA ALA A 65 11.21 -0.38 -0.34
C ALA A 65 12.11 -1.61 -0.39
N ASN A 66 11.55 -2.79 -0.60
CA ASN A 66 12.31 -4.02 -0.77
C ASN A 66 13.17 -4.01 -2.05
N TRP A 67 12.66 -3.47 -3.15
CA TRP A 67 13.45 -3.31 -4.38
C TRP A 67 14.61 -2.33 -4.21
N TYR A 68 14.39 -1.22 -3.50
CA TYR A 68 15.45 -0.29 -3.14
C TYR A 68 16.50 -0.93 -2.21
N ALA A 69 16.07 -1.66 -1.18
CA ALA A 69 17.00 -2.37 -0.31
C ALA A 69 17.81 -3.46 -1.04
N ALA A 70 17.21 -4.08 -2.07
CA ALA A 70 17.84 -5.14 -2.86
C ALA A 70 18.71 -4.65 -4.03
N GLY A 71 18.92 -3.33 -4.19
CA GLY A 71 19.73 -2.82 -5.31
C GLY A 71 19.04 -2.90 -6.69
N ALA A 72 17.74 -3.22 -6.75
CA ALA A 72 17.05 -3.44 -8.01
C ALA A 72 16.80 -2.12 -8.79
N ASP A 73 16.64 -2.26 -10.11
CA ASP A 73 16.19 -1.18 -10.99
C ASP A 73 14.69 -0.95 -10.83
N VAL A 74 14.35 -0.10 -9.86
CA VAL A 74 12.96 0.25 -9.55
C VAL A 74 12.28 0.93 -10.73
N ALA A 75 13.00 1.71 -11.54
CA ALA A 75 12.41 2.39 -12.70
C ALA A 75 11.91 1.39 -13.74
N HIS A 76 12.65 0.30 -13.95
CA HIS A 76 12.25 -0.79 -14.84
C HIS A 76 11.11 -1.65 -14.27
N LEU A 77 11.05 -1.82 -12.94
CA LEU A 77 10.03 -2.65 -12.27
C LEU A 77 8.69 -1.91 -12.02
N LEU A 78 8.72 -0.59 -11.96
CA LEU A 78 7.55 0.25 -11.66
C LEU A 78 6.34 0.02 -12.59
N PRO A 79 6.50 -0.14 -13.91
CA PRO A 79 5.38 -0.44 -14.80
C PRO A 79 4.67 -1.74 -14.43
N ALA A 80 5.41 -2.80 -14.09
CA ALA A 80 4.85 -4.08 -13.69
C ALA A 80 4.03 -3.96 -12.39
N LEU A 81 4.53 -3.22 -11.40
CA LEU A 81 3.78 -2.92 -10.18
C LEU A 81 2.51 -2.11 -10.46
N SER A 82 2.59 -1.13 -11.37
CA SER A 82 1.44 -0.32 -11.78
C SER A 82 0.35 -1.18 -12.42
N THR A 83 0.73 -2.12 -13.29
CA THR A 83 -0.20 -3.09 -13.90
C THR A 83 -0.80 -4.03 -12.86
N TYR A 84 0.01 -4.56 -11.93
CA TYR A 84 -0.48 -5.42 -10.85
C TYR A 84 -1.53 -4.72 -9.99
N LEU A 85 -1.29 -3.45 -9.66
CA LEU A 85 -2.25 -2.63 -8.93
C LEU A 85 -3.48 -2.35 -9.82
N GLY A 86 -3.35 -2.31 -11.14
CA GLY A 86 -4.42 -1.90 -12.03
C GLY A 86 -4.63 -0.38 -12.01
N HIS A 87 -3.55 0.39 -11.83
CA HIS A 87 -3.60 1.83 -12.08
C HIS A 87 -3.69 2.07 -13.59
N ILE A 88 -4.67 2.89 -14.01
CA ILE A 88 -4.86 3.28 -15.41
C ILE A 88 -3.74 4.22 -15.89
N SER A 89 -2.99 4.85 -14.97
CA SER A 89 -1.87 5.73 -15.30
C SER A 89 -0.62 5.43 -14.44
N PRO A 90 0.59 5.36 -15.06
CA PRO A 90 1.87 5.27 -14.34
C PRO A 90 2.12 6.44 -13.37
N ALA A 91 1.50 7.61 -13.62
CA ALA A 91 1.66 8.80 -12.79
C ALA A 91 1.13 8.62 -11.36
N THR A 92 0.12 7.76 -11.16
CA THR A 92 -0.39 7.41 -9.82
C THR A 92 0.59 6.54 -9.03
N THR A 93 1.46 5.81 -9.74
CA THR A 93 2.51 4.98 -9.17
C THR A 93 3.77 5.81 -8.86
N TYR A 94 4.11 6.79 -9.71
CA TYR A 94 5.18 7.77 -9.44
C TYR A 94 4.91 8.59 -8.16
N TRP A 95 3.64 8.81 -7.81
CA TRP A 95 3.25 9.47 -6.55
C TRP A 95 3.76 8.73 -5.30
N TYR A 96 3.95 7.41 -5.37
CA TYR A 96 4.46 6.66 -4.22
C TYR A 96 5.95 6.88 -3.96
N LEU A 97 6.73 7.24 -4.99
CA LEU A 97 8.13 7.64 -4.84
C LEU A 97 8.25 8.92 -4.00
N HIS A 98 7.29 9.84 -4.16
CA HIS A 98 7.22 11.10 -3.40
C HIS A 98 6.56 10.95 -2.02
N ALA A 99 5.78 9.88 -1.79
CA ALA A 99 4.97 9.73 -0.58
C ALA A 99 5.68 9.06 0.61
N CYS A 100 6.92 8.58 0.43
CA CYS A 100 7.66 7.88 1.48
C CYS A 100 9.01 8.57 1.77
N PRO A 101 9.14 9.27 2.91
CA PRO A 101 10.41 9.84 3.37
C PRO A 101 11.54 8.80 3.47
N GLU A 102 11.21 7.55 3.78
CA GLU A 102 12.15 6.44 3.83
C GLU A 102 12.67 6.07 2.42
N LEU A 103 11.80 6.13 1.41
CA LEU A 103 12.19 5.94 0.00
C LEU A 103 12.97 7.16 -0.52
N MET A 104 12.62 8.38 -0.12
CA MET A 104 13.41 9.58 -0.46
C MET A 104 14.81 9.51 0.14
N THR A 105 14.94 9.01 1.36
CA THR A 105 16.27 8.81 2.01
C THR A 105 17.11 7.81 1.22
N GLU A 106 16.53 6.69 0.81
CA GLU A 106 17.25 5.66 0.06
C GLU A 106 17.54 6.08 -1.39
N ALA A 107 16.62 6.81 -2.02
CA ALA A 107 16.84 7.41 -3.34
C ALA A 107 17.90 8.52 -3.30
N ALA A 108 17.93 9.34 -2.24
CA ALA A 108 18.95 10.38 -2.05
C ALA A 108 20.35 9.78 -1.88
N LYS A 109 20.50 8.72 -1.07
CA LYS A 109 21.79 8.00 -0.96
C LYS A 109 22.27 7.49 -2.31
N ARG A 110 21.40 6.84 -3.09
CA ARG A 110 21.75 6.36 -4.43
C ARG A 110 22.14 7.48 -5.39
N LEU A 111 21.48 8.64 -5.30
CA LEU A 111 21.85 9.81 -6.09
C LEU A 111 23.25 10.33 -5.69
N GLU A 112 23.54 10.45 -4.40
CA GLU A 112 24.86 10.84 -3.89
C GLU A 112 25.96 9.86 -4.31
N ASP A 113 25.66 8.56 -4.32
CA ASP A 113 26.60 7.53 -4.77
C ASP A 113 26.78 7.56 -6.29
N SER A 114 25.74 7.85 -7.07
CA SER A 114 25.85 8.00 -8.53
C SER A 114 26.61 9.27 -8.95
N TRP A 115 26.62 10.30 -8.10
CA TRP A 115 27.42 11.52 -8.29
C TRP A 115 28.87 11.34 -7.80
N LYS A 116 29.15 10.23 -7.10
CA LYS A 116 30.49 9.74 -6.80
C LYS A 116 30.90 8.69 -7.84
N GLU A 117 31.17 9.10 -9.06
CA GLU A 117 32.02 8.31 -9.96
C GLU A 117 33.43 8.93 -10.07
N PRO A 118 34.45 8.08 -10.28
CA PRO A 118 35.79 8.24 -9.72
C PRO A 118 36.67 9.17 -10.55
N SER A 119 37.66 9.77 -9.86
CA SER A 119 38.79 10.49 -10.45
C SER A 119 39.50 9.73 -11.56
#